data_AF-A0A2S6HHG5-F1
#
_entry.id   AF-A0A2S6HHG5-F1
#
_cell.length_a   1.000
_cell.length_b   1.000
_cell.length_c   1.000
_cell.angle_alpha   90.00
_cell.angle_beta   90.00
_cell.angle_gamma   90.00
#
_symmetry.space_group_name_H-M   'P 1'
#
loop_
_entity.id
_entity.type
_entity.pdbx_description
1 polymer ?
#
loop_
_entity_poly.entity_id
_entity_poly.type
_entity_poly.pdbx_seq_one_letter_code
_entity_poly.pdbx_strand_id
1 'polypeptide(L)'
;MSALTKIENAGFKVFMNGENLGITPAKDLTLPQREFLKSHKAEIITELSTYQKIINWLASIHETDPAIIDETIQSGKTDPETLSYFLQRADGIAKPH
;
A
#
# COMPACT_ATOMS: atom_id res chain seq x y z
N MET A 1 -0.86 -12.85 -6.15
CA MET A 1 -0.72 -12.53 -4.72
C MET A 1 0.65 -11.90 -4.53
N SER A 2 0.72 -10.63 -4.13
CA SER A 2 1.96 -9.86 -4.02
C SER A 2 2.76 -10.19 -2.75
N ALA A 3 4.02 -9.78 -2.70
CA ALA A 3 4.83 -9.92 -1.49
C ALA A 3 4.24 -9.19 -0.28
N LEU A 4 3.61 -8.03 -0.50
CA LEU A 4 2.89 -7.27 0.53
C LEU A 4 1.70 -8.07 1.07
N THR A 5 0.83 -8.58 0.20
CA THR A 5 -0.33 -9.37 0.64
C THR A 5 0.10 -10.62 1.42
N LYS A 6 1.22 -11.25 1.02
CA LYS A 6 1.74 -12.45 1.69
C LYS A 6 2.18 -12.16 3.14
N ILE A 7 2.85 -11.03 3.38
CA ILE A 7 3.29 -10.66 4.74
C ILE A 7 2.14 -10.12 5.59
N GLU A 8 1.17 -9.43 4.98
CA GLU A 8 -0.08 -9.03 5.65
C GLU A 8 -0.90 -10.24 6.12
N ASN A 9 -1.05 -11.25 5.27
CA ASN A 9 -1.71 -12.52 5.62
C ASN A 9 -0.97 -13.31 6.71
N ALA A 10 0.33 -13.06 6.90
CA ALA A 10 1.10 -13.62 7.99
C ALA A 10 0.88 -12.87 9.32
N GLY A 11 -0.01 -11.87 9.35
CA GLY A 11 -0.40 -11.13 10.56
C GLY A 11 0.41 -9.86 10.81
N PHE A 12 1.20 -9.40 9.84
CA PHE A 12 2.00 -8.19 9.99
C PHE A 12 1.41 -7.02 9.22
N LYS A 13 1.25 -5.88 9.88
CA LYS A 13 0.96 -4.62 9.20
C LYS A 13 2.25 -4.03 8.65
N VAL A 14 2.30 -3.78 7.35
CA VAL A 14 3.42 -3.11 6.67
C VAL A 14 2.96 -1.74 6.19
N PHE A 15 3.79 -0.73 6.40
CA PHE A 15 3.47 0.66 6.05
C PHE A 15 4.73 1.43 5.69
N MET A 16 4.57 2.56 5.01
CA MET A 16 5.68 3.47 4.76
C MET A 16 5.94 4.33 6.00
N ASN A 17 7.21 4.41 6.42
CA ASN A 17 7.70 5.33 7.43
C ASN A 17 8.74 6.25 6.79
N GLY A 18 8.27 7.30 6.12
CA GLY A 18 9.09 8.09 5.21
C GLY A 18 9.58 7.23 4.04
N GLU A 19 10.90 7.17 3.84
CA GLU A 19 11.53 6.35 2.79
C GLU A 19 11.77 4.88 3.19
N ASN A 20 11.44 4.51 4.44
CA ASN A 20 11.69 3.19 4.98
C ASN A 20 10.40 2.38 5.16
N LEU A 21 10.51 1.06 5.17
CA LEU A 21 9.41 0.16 5.53
C LEU A 21 9.28 0.08 7.06
N GLY A 22 8.09 0.39 7.56
CA GLY A 22 7.66 0.11 8.92
C GLY A 22 6.87 -1.20 8.97
N ILE A 23 7.06 -1.98 10.03
CA ILE A 23 6.35 -3.26 10.24
C ILE A 23 5.87 -3.35 11.68
N THR A 24 4.65 -3.81 11.90
CA THR A 24 4.08 -4.01 13.23
C THR A 24 3.28 -5.32 13.30
N PRO A 25 3.52 -6.18 14.31
CA PRO A 25 4.57 -6.09 15.34
C PRO A 25 5.94 -6.55 14.83
N ALA A 26 6.97 -5.68 14.88
CA ALA A 26 8.32 -6.03 14.41
C ALA A 26 9.04 -7.09 15.27
N LYS A 27 8.63 -7.24 16.54
CA LYS A 27 9.21 -8.22 17.48
C LYS A 27 8.93 -9.67 17.09
N ASP A 28 7.83 -9.91 16.38
CA ASP A 28 7.37 -11.26 16.03
C ASP A 28 7.91 -11.72 14.67
N LEU A 29 8.72 -10.88 14.01
CA LEU A 29 9.38 -11.21 12.75
C LEU A 29 10.48 -12.26 12.95
N THR A 30 10.24 -13.44 12.41
CA THR A 30 11.21 -14.54 12.29
C THR A 30 12.33 -14.20 11.30
N LEU A 31 13.47 -14.90 11.39
CA LEU A 31 14.59 -14.70 10.46
C LEU A 31 14.18 -14.92 8.98
N PRO A 32 13.45 -15.99 8.61
CA PRO A 32 12.98 -16.17 7.23
C PRO A 32 12.07 -15.05 6.74
N GLN A 33 11.20 -14.51 7.60
CA GLN A 33 10.33 -13.38 7.24
C GLN A 33 11.14 -12.10 7.01
N ARG A 34 12.18 -11.84 7.81
CA ARG A 34 13.09 -10.71 7.61
C ARG A 34 13.85 -10.83 6.29
N GLU A 35 14.30 -12.02 5.94
CA GLU A 35 14.97 -12.27 4.66
C GLU A 35 14.01 -12.08 3.49
N PHE A 36 12.78 -12.62 3.59
CA PHE A 36 11.73 -12.39 2.61
C PHE A 36 11.47 -10.89 2.38
N LEU A 37 11.30 -10.12 3.46
CA LEU A 37 11.08 -8.68 3.39
C LEU A 37 12.26 -7.93 2.76
N LYS A 38 13.50 -8.36 3.03
CA LYS A 38 14.70 -7.77 2.41
C LYS A 38 14.74 -8.05 0.91
N SER A 39 14.47 -9.29 0.49
CA SER A 39 14.49 -9.70 -0.91
C SER A 39 13.38 -9.05 -1.74
N HIS A 40 12.22 -8.77 -1.12
CA HIS A 40 11.07 -8.16 -1.78
C HIS A 40 10.88 -6.67 -1.44
N LYS A 41 11.88 -6.03 -0.80
CA LYS A 41 11.77 -4.64 -0.31
C LYS A 41 11.32 -3.67 -1.41
N ALA A 42 11.94 -3.74 -2.58
CA ALA A 42 11.67 -2.81 -3.69
C ALA A 42 10.24 -2.97 -4.25
N GLU A 43 9.77 -4.22 -4.39
CA GLU A 43 8.40 -4.54 -4.81
C GLU A 43 7.40 -3.98 -3.81
N ILE A 44 7.61 -4.28 -2.51
CA ILE A 44 6.72 -3.84 -1.42
C ILE A 44 6.66 -2.31 -1.34
N ILE A 45 7.80 -1.62 -1.45
CA ILE A 45 7.84 -0.15 -1.45
C ILE A 45 7.06 0.42 -2.63
N THR A 46 7.22 -0.17 -3.82
CA THR A 46 6.54 0.29 -5.04
C THR A 46 5.02 0.14 -4.89
N GLU A 47 4.58 -1.00 -4.37
CA GLU A 47 3.16 -1.30 -4.12
C GLU A 47 2.56 -0.36 -3.06
N LEU A 48 3.24 -0.19 -1.91
CA LEU A 48 2.80 0.74 -0.87
C LEU A 48 2.77 2.20 -1.35
N SER A 49 3.75 2.62 -2.15
CA SER A 49 3.79 3.98 -2.72
C SER A 49 2.63 4.20 -3.69
N THR A 50 2.26 3.16 -4.46
CA THR A 50 1.12 3.16 -5.37
C THR A 50 -0.18 3.37 -4.60
N TYR A 51 -0.39 2.63 -3.51
CA TYR A 51 -1.55 2.81 -2.64
C TYR A 51 -1.55 4.16 -1.92
N GLN A 52 -0.39 4.65 -1.48
CA GLN A 52 -0.27 5.96 -0.86
C GLN A 52 -0.71 7.09 -1.80
N LYS A 53 -0.42 7.00 -3.11
CA LYS A 53 -0.92 7.97 -4.10
C LYS A 53 -2.44 8.00 -4.14
N ILE A 54 -3.08 6.82 -4.13
CA ILE A 54 -4.54 6.70 -4.14
C ILE A 54 -5.12 7.29 -2.84
N ILE A 55 -4.54 6.97 -1.69
CA ILE A 55 -4.97 7.51 -0.38
C ILE A 55 -4.84 9.04 -0.36
N ASN A 56 -3.73 9.59 -0.84
CA ASN A 56 -3.53 11.04 -0.92
C ASN A 56 -4.56 11.70 -1.86
N TRP A 57 -4.89 11.04 -2.96
CA TRP A 57 -5.93 11.49 -3.88
C TRP A 57 -7.32 11.47 -3.23
N LEU A 58 -7.70 10.40 -2.55
CA LEU A 58 -8.96 10.31 -1.78
C LEU A 58 -9.04 11.45 -0.76
N ALA A 59 -7.97 11.69 -0.01
CA ALA A 59 -7.91 12.81 0.94
C ALA A 59 -8.08 14.18 0.26
N SER A 60 -7.57 14.36 -0.96
CA SER A 60 -7.71 15.61 -1.72
C SER A 60 -9.15 15.92 -2.14
N ILE A 61 -9.99 14.88 -2.26
CA ILE A 61 -11.43 15.01 -2.53
C ILE A 61 -12.28 14.93 -1.25
N HIS A 62 -11.64 15.08 -0.08
CA HIS A 62 -12.25 14.96 1.25
C HIS A 62 -12.81 13.58 1.59
N GLU A 63 -12.39 12.53 0.89
CA GLU A 63 -12.65 11.16 1.30
C GLU A 63 -11.60 10.73 2.33
N THR A 64 -12.03 10.66 3.59
CA THR A 64 -11.18 10.32 4.73
C THR A 64 -11.75 9.16 5.55
N ASP A 65 -12.86 8.55 5.12
CA ASP A 65 -13.46 7.41 5.81
C ASP A 65 -12.51 6.21 5.70
N PRO A 66 -12.00 5.67 6.82
CA PRO A 66 -11.12 4.51 6.80
C PRO A 66 -11.72 3.28 6.12
N ALA A 67 -13.05 3.08 6.22
CA ALA A 67 -13.71 1.95 5.59
C ALA A 67 -13.70 2.05 4.06
N ILE A 68 -13.94 3.25 3.52
CA ILE A 68 -13.91 3.51 2.08
C ILE A 68 -12.47 3.41 1.55
N ILE A 69 -11.50 3.93 2.30
CA ILE A 69 -10.08 3.81 1.95
C ILE A 69 -9.67 2.34 1.89
N ASP A 70 -9.99 1.55 2.92
CA ASP A 70 -9.64 0.14 2.99
C ASP A 70 -10.32 -0.66 1.86
N GLU A 71 -11.60 -0.40 1.57
CA GLU A 71 -12.33 -1.02 0.46
C GLU A 71 -11.72 -0.67 -0.91
N THR A 72 -11.34 0.59 -1.10
CA THR A 72 -10.70 1.08 -2.34
C THR A 72 -9.36 0.38 -2.57
N ILE A 73 -8.51 0.32 -1.54
CA ILE A 73 -7.22 -0.36 -1.64
C ILE A 73 -7.40 -1.86 -1.84
N GLN A 74 -8.36 -2.48 -1.13
CA GLN A 74 -8.64 -3.91 -1.29
C GLN A 74 -9.12 -4.25 -2.69
N SER A 75 -9.99 -3.40 -3.28
CA SER A 75 -10.45 -3.57 -4.65
C SER A 75 -9.30 -3.46 -5.66
N GLY A 76 -8.38 -2.52 -5.45
CA GLY A 76 -7.15 -2.40 -6.25
C GLY A 76 -6.15 -3.56 -6.07
N LYS A 77 -6.14 -4.23 -4.91
CA LYS A 77 -5.36 -5.47 -4.69
C LYS A 77 -5.94 -6.66 -5.48
N THR A 78 -7.26 -6.69 -5.67
CA THR A 78 -7.96 -7.81 -6.32
C THR A 78 -8.12 -7.66 -7.83
N ASP A 79 -8.22 -6.42 -8.33
CA ASP A 79 -8.48 -6.13 -9.73
C ASP A 79 -7.51 -5.08 -10.30
N PRO A 80 -6.64 -5.47 -11.25
CA PRO A 80 -5.71 -4.54 -11.92
C PRO A 80 -6.38 -3.41 -12.70
N GLU A 81 -7.59 -3.61 -13.24
CA GLU A 81 -8.33 -2.57 -13.96
C GLU A 81 -8.81 -1.49 -12.99
N THR A 82 -9.37 -1.90 -11.84
CA THR A 82 -9.74 -1.01 -10.75
C THR A 82 -8.53 -0.24 -10.20
N LEU A 83 -7.38 -0.90 -10.02
CA LEU A 83 -6.15 -0.23 -9.63
C LEU A 83 -5.73 0.85 -10.64
N SER A 84 -5.78 0.51 -11.93
CA SER A 84 -5.42 1.43 -13.01
C SER A 84 -6.35 2.63 -13.06
N TYR A 85 -7.65 2.43 -12.85
CA TYR A 85 -8.64 3.51 -12.74
C TYR A 85 -8.30 4.50 -11.63
N PHE A 86 -8.03 4.02 -10.42
CA PHE A 86 -7.71 4.91 -9.29
C PHE A 86 -6.37 5.63 -9.48
N LEU A 87 -5.38 4.97 -10.06
CA LEU A 87 -4.09 5.61 -10.36
C LEU A 87 -4.22 6.71 -11.40
N GLN A 88 -4.99 6.51 -12.47
CA GLN A 88 -5.26 7.57 -13.44
C GLN A 88 -5.91 8.80 -12.80
N ARG A 89 -6.82 8.59 -11.85
CA ARG A 89 -7.44 9.69 -11.10
C ARG A 89 -6.45 10.39 -10.18
N ALA A 90 -5.61 9.62 -9.47
CA ALA A 90 -4.57 10.16 -8.60
C ALA A 90 -3.54 10.99 -9.39
N ASP A 91 -3.10 10.50 -10.55
CA ASP A 91 -2.15 11.21 -11.42
C ASP A 91 -2.81 12.42 -12.11
N GLY A 92 -4.12 12.35 -12.41
CA GLY A 92 -4.90 13.47 -12.95
C GLY A 92 -5.07 14.66 -12.01
N ILE A 93 -4.93 14.46 -10.69
CA ILE A 93 -4.97 15.51 -9.66
C ILE A 93 -3.57 16.11 -9.37
N ALA A 94 -2.51 15.70 -10.07
CA ALA A 94 -1.17 16.29 -9.93
C ALA A 94 -1.05 17.78 -10.34
N LYS A 95 -2.15 18.49 -10.59
CA LYS A 95 -2.19 19.96 -10.62
C LYS A 95 -3.45 20.53 -9.96
N PRO A 96 -3.28 21.15 -8.79
CA PRO A 96 -3.83 22.46 -8.52
C PRO A 96 -2.70 23.51 -8.61
N HIS A 97 -2.92 24.48 -9.50
CA HIS A 97 -2.22 25.75 -9.74
C HIS A 97 -0.94 26.09 -8.96
#